data_AF-A0A3P3VU02-F1
#
_entry.id   AF-A0A3P3VU02-F1
#
_cell.length_a   1.000
_cell.length_b   1.000
_cell.length_c   1.000
_cell.angle_alpha   90.00
_cell.angle_beta   90.00
_cell.angle_gamma   90.00
#
_symmetry.space_group_name_H-M   'P 1'
#
loop_
_entity.id
_entity.type
_entity.pdbx_description
1 polymer ?
#
loop_
_entity_poly.entity_id
_entity_poly.type
_entity_poly.pdbx_seq_one_letter_code
_entity_poly.pdbx_strand_id
1 'polypeptide(L)'
;MSSSPSKPCTQPIRPGNSASALVPPASGRCRSMPARSSISRARLGIAATLLSAFLLTGCTSTGDSDMNGFPNVDGEAPVSQRESLNDYADRVLPVVDDFQHAVSAAGAGELRVGEAGIPRFPVRPCGDDTWSITALAAVGSLVPLETLMTLGNEHFLKLGFSEPQQFDNGTGVVTVRWFDPVNGGYVSATWAEGSHTGMLSMSGCRLVTEPKALEADLAAKFPYEAGFATPEPAK
;
A
#
# COMPACT_ATOMS: atom_id res chain seq x y z
N MET A 1 46.09 18.39 16.82
CA MET A 1 44.66 18.04 16.62
C MET A 1 44.54 17.62 15.17
N SER A 2 44.56 16.30 14.91
CA SER A 2 43.38 15.50 14.51
C SER A 2 42.84 15.90 13.14
N SER A 3 42.62 15.05 12.14
CA SER A 3 42.84 13.62 11.90
C SER A 3 42.41 13.37 10.44
N SER A 4 43.08 12.42 9.81
CA SER A 4 42.90 11.74 8.50
C SER A 4 41.73 12.07 7.55
N PRO A 5 42.00 12.04 6.21
CA PRO A 5 41.00 11.88 5.16
C PRO A 5 40.78 10.40 4.82
N SER A 6 39.60 10.04 4.32
CA SER A 6 39.43 8.78 3.58
C SER A 6 38.48 8.97 2.39
N LYS A 7 38.91 8.46 1.24
CA LYS A 7 38.18 8.35 -0.03
C LYS A 7 38.18 6.87 -0.47
N PRO A 8 37.30 6.47 -1.39
CA PRO A 8 36.71 5.14 -1.45
C PRO A 8 37.50 4.17 -2.33
N CYS A 9 37.31 2.87 -2.10
CA CYS A 9 37.78 1.82 -3.01
C CYS A 9 36.61 1.02 -3.59
N THR A 10 36.60 1.04 -4.90
CA THR A 10 35.83 0.31 -5.90
C THR A 10 35.99 -1.21 -5.80
N GLN A 11 34.93 -1.94 -6.16
CA GLN A 11 34.97 -3.40 -6.39
C GLN A 11 35.72 -3.78 -7.68
N PRO A 12 36.11 -5.06 -7.81
CA PRO A 12 36.01 -5.73 -9.10
C PRO A 12 35.27 -7.08 -9.07
N ILE A 13 35.01 -7.54 -10.29
CA ILE A 13 34.06 -8.54 -10.80
C ILE A 13 34.51 -10.01 -10.59
N ARG A 14 33.50 -10.90 -10.43
CA ARG A 14 33.32 -12.38 -10.67
C ARG A 14 34.41 -13.16 -11.48
N PRO A 15 34.48 -14.53 -11.54
CA PRO A 15 33.38 -15.55 -11.40
C PRO A 15 33.75 -16.97 -10.81
N GLY A 16 32.73 -17.83 -10.62
CA GLY A 16 32.74 -19.23 -11.11
C GLY A 16 33.13 -20.43 -10.22
N ASN A 17 32.19 -21.38 -10.11
CA ASN A 17 32.32 -22.86 -10.09
C ASN A 17 32.76 -23.64 -8.82
N SER A 18 31.79 -24.46 -8.37
CA SER A 18 31.79 -25.93 -8.18
C SER A 18 32.92 -26.69 -7.46
N ALA A 19 32.43 -27.58 -6.57
CA ALA A 19 32.90 -28.94 -6.27
C ALA A 19 33.91 -29.17 -5.11
N SER A 20 33.39 -29.89 -4.11
CA SER A 20 33.94 -31.11 -3.50
C SER A 20 35.37 -31.15 -2.96
N ALA A 21 35.44 -31.34 -1.63
CA ALA A 21 35.96 -32.56 -0.96
C ALA A 21 37.10 -32.40 0.06
N LEU A 22 36.97 -33.24 1.11
CA LEU A 22 38.01 -33.99 1.83
C LEU A 22 38.96 -33.27 2.81
N VAL A 23 38.60 -33.39 4.10
CA VAL A 23 39.34 -34.04 5.23
C VAL A 23 40.73 -33.47 5.66
N PRO A 24 41.01 -33.39 6.99
CA PRO A 24 42.14 -32.68 7.61
C PRO A 24 43.33 -33.65 7.87
N PRO A 25 44.44 -33.33 8.59
CA PRO A 25 44.45 -33.17 10.06
C PRO A 25 45.63 -32.37 10.68
N ALA A 26 45.61 -32.31 12.03
CA ALA A 26 46.77 -32.21 12.95
C ALA A 26 47.49 -30.84 12.99
N SER A 27 47.94 -30.28 14.11
CA SER A 27 48.42 -30.76 15.40
C SER A 27 48.49 -29.52 16.31
N GLY A 28 48.31 -29.58 17.64
CA GLY A 28 49.41 -29.92 18.53
C GLY A 28 49.56 -28.86 19.65
N ARG A 29 49.06 -29.22 20.85
CA ARG A 29 49.47 -28.89 22.24
C ARG A 29 50.38 -27.66 22.49
N CYS A 30 50.04 -26.89 23.54
CA CYS A 30 50.72 -27.00 24.85
C CYS A 30 50.17 -26.05 25.93
N ARG A 31 50.02 -26.61 27.15
CA ARG A 31 50.33 -26.11 28.53
C ARG A 31 49.90 -24.66 28.88
N SER A 32 49.31 -24.35 30.03
CA SER A 32 49.66 -24.77 31.39
C SER A 32 48.59 -24.31 32.39
N MET A 33 48.24 -25.17 33.36
CA MET A 33 47.67 -24.80 34.66
C MET A 33 48.81 -24.41 35.62
N PRO A 34 48.59 -23.58 36.67
CA PRO A 34 48.10 -24.14 37.95
C PRO A 34 47.20 -23.24 38.83
N ALA A 35 46.41 -23.94 39.68
CA ALA A 35 46.15 -23.71 41.12
C ALA A 35 45.62 -22.34 41.63
N ARG A 36 44.77 -22.21 42.65
CA ARG A 36 43.87 -23.04 43.50
C ARG A 36 43.18 -22.05 44.47
N SER A 37 42.21 -22.52 45.25
CA SER A 37 41.53 -21.91 46.42
C SER A 37 40.22 -21.17 46.11
N SER A 38 39.11 -21.31 46.86
CA SER A 38 38.76 -22.15 48.01
C SER A 38 37.22 -22.25 48.14
N ILE A 39 36.72 -23.45 48.48
CA ILE A 39 35.69 -23.77 49.49
C ILE A 39 34.51 -22.77 49.63
N SER A 40 33.26 -23.15 49.34
CA SER A 40 32.38 -23.77 50.36
C SER A 40 31.05 -24.26 49.80
N ARG A 41 30.49 -25.23 50.51
CA ARG A 41 29.38 -26.14 50.18
C ARG A 41 28.01 -25.46 50.29
N ALA A 42 27.06 -25.80 49.40
CA ALA A 42 25.65 -25.97 49.79
C ALA A 42 24.80 -26.68 48.70
N ARG A 43 24.33 -27.87 49.08
CA ARG A 43 23.00 -28.47 48.83
C ARG A 43 22.67 -29.10 47.47
N LEU A 44 22.52 -30.42 47.61
CA LEU A 44 21.80 -31.39 46.81
C LEU A 44 20.34 -30.98 46.53
N GLY A 45 19.88 -31.24 45.30
CA GLY A 45 18.49 -31.58 44.97
C GLY A 45 17.61 -30.43 44.48
N ILE A 46 17.25 -30.45 43.19
CA ILE A 46 15.90 -30.78 42.70
C ILE A 46 15.88 -30.68 41.16
N ALA A 47 15.37 -31.76 40.56
CA ALA A 47 14.69 -31.89 39.27
C ALA A 47 15.32 -31.32 37.99
N ALA A 48 15.63 -32.27 37.10
CA ALA A 48 15.63 -32.05 35.67
C ALA A 48 14.26 -31.54 35.19
N THR A 49 14.23 -30.35 34.59
CA THR A 49 13.14 -29.93 33.70
C THR A 49 13.76 -29.61 32.35
N LEU A 50 13.39 -30.44 31.38
CA LEU A 50 13.78 -30.40 29.99
C LEU A 50 13.25 -29.12 29.31
N LEU A 51 14.18 -28.41 28.67
CA LEU A 51 14.13 -28.01 27.26
C LEU A 51 12.72 -27.75 26.69
N SER A 52 12.32 -26.48 26.61
CA SER A 52 11.37 -25.96 25.61
C SER A 52 11.47 -24.43 25.54
N ALA A 53 12.58 -23.92 25.02
CA ALA A 53 12.65 -22.56 24.51
C ALA A 53 12.15 -22.57 23.06
N PHE A 54 10.83 -22.56 22.87
CA PHE A 54 10.22 -22.09 21.62
C PHE A 54 9.80 -20.65 21.85
N LEU A 55 10.78 -19.75 21.75
CA LEU A 55 10.49 -18.36 21.45
C LEU A 55 9.95 -18.36 20.01
N LEU A 56 8.65 -18.10 19.86
CA LEU A 56 8.01 -17.78 18.59
C LEU A 56 8.60 -16.45 18.09
N THR A 57 9.79 -16.51 17.50
CA THR A 57 10.34 -15.47 16.64
C THR A 57 9.93 -15.80 15.21
N GLY A 58 8.94 -15.08 14.71
CA GLY A 58 8.57 -15.04 13.29
C GLY A 58 7.12 -14.63 13.14
N CYS A 59 6.75 -13.60 12.38
CA CYS A 59 7.49 -12.55 11.70
C CYS A 59 6.59 -11.32 11.81
N THR A 60 6.99 -10.29 12.55
CA THR A 60 6.43 -8.97 12.28
C THR A 60 6.99 -8.55 10.93
N SER A 61 6.14 -8.60 9.91
CA SER A 61 6.37 -7.85 8.67
C SER A 61 6.27 -6.37 9.01
N THR A 62 7.32 -5.85 9.65
CA THR A 62 7.58 -4.42 9.74
C THR A 62 8.05 -4.00 8.34
N GLY A 63 7.07 -3.81 7.46
CA GLY A 63 7.24 -2.93 6.32
C GLY A 63 7.23 -1.50 6.86
N ASP A 64 8.32 -1.10 7.52
CA ASP A 64 8.64 0.30 7.73
C ASP A 64 8.94 0.90 6.36
N SER A 65 7.88 1.34 5.69
CA SER A 65 7.98 2.52 4.84
C SER A 65 7.42 3.68 5.65
N ASP A 66 8.31 4.44 6.26
CA ASP A 66 8.10 5.82 6.68
C ASP A 66 7.54 6.63 5.50
N MET A 67 6.24 6.54 5.30
CA MET A 67 5.45 7.44 4.48
C MET A 67 5.14 8.66 5.35
N ASN A 68 6.17 9.48 5.59
CA ASN A 68 6.08 10.75 6.31
C ASN A 68 4.88 11.56 5.79
N GLY A 69 3.76 11.55 6.55
CA GLY A 69 2.60 12.39 6.31
C GLY A 69 1.43 11.79 5.50
N PHE A 70 1.46 10.51 5.12
CA PHE A 70 0.29 9.91 4.46
C PHE A 70 -0.65 9.27 5.50
N PRO A 71 -1.95 9.58 5.51
CA PRO A 71 -2.93 8.80 6.25
C PRO A 71 -2.82 7.33 5.84
N ASN A 72 -2.89 6.42 6.81
CA ASN A 72 -2.85 4.98 6.57
C ASN A 72 -3.84 4.62 5.44
N VAL A 73 -3.31 4.41 4.23
CA VAL A 73 -4.10 3.93 3.07
C VAL A 73 -4.69 2.55 3.37
N ASP A 74 -4.11 1.86 4.34
CA ASP A 74 -4.59 0.59 4.87
C ASP A 74 -5.73 0.74 5.88
N GLY A 75 -6.02 1.93 6.40
CA GLY A 75 -7.03 2.11 7.44
C GLY A 75 -6.61 1.57 8.82
N GLU A 76 -7.50 1.71 9.78
CA GLU A 76 -7.27 1.37 11.19
C GLU A 76 -7.55 -0.10 11.51
N ALA A 77 -8.52 -0.71 10.81
CA ALA A 77 -8.88 -2.10 11.07
C ALA A 77 -7.86 -3.07 10.45
N PRO A 78 -7.52 -4.17 11.15
CA PRO A 78 -6.77 -5.25 10.52
C PRO A 78 -7.61 -5.85 9.39
N VAL A 79 -6.95 -6.37 8.34
CA VAL A 79 -7.60 -6.84 7.10
C VAL A 79 -8.76 -7.81 7.35
N SER A 80 -8.63 -8.71 8.33
CA SER A 80 -9.67 -9.69 8.67
C SER A 80 -10.94 -9.09 9.29
N GLN A 81 -10.91 -7.82 9.70
CA GLN A 81 -12.02 -7.07 10.29
C GLN A 81 -12.56 -5.98 9.37
N ARG A 82 -11.94 -5.76 8.21
CA ARG A 82 -12.46 -4.84 7.19
C ARG A 82 -13.69 -5.45 6.55
N GLU A 83 -14.58 -4.60 6.05
CA GLU A 83 -15.66 -5.06 5.16
C GLU A 83 -15.09 -5.86 3.98
N SER A 84 -15.90 -6.75 3.39
CA SER A 84 -15.45 -7.50 2.21
C SER A 84 -15.31 -6.58 1.00
N LEU A 85 -14.53 -6.99 0.00
CA LEU A 85 -14.42 -6.21 -1.24
C LEU A 85 -15.76 -6.12 -1.99
N ASN A 86 -16.65 -7.10 -1.81
CA ASN A 86 -18.00 -7.07 -2.36
C ASN A 86 -18.86 -6.01 -1.67
N ASP A 87 -18.79 -5.93 -0.33
CA ASP A 87 -19.54 -4.91 0.43
C ASP A 87 -19.07 -3.50 0.08
N TYR A 88 -17.75 -3.32 -0.08
CA TYR A 88 -17.19 -2.07 -0.61
C TYR A 88 -17.74 -1.76 -2.00
N ALA A 89 -17.75 -2.75 -2.89
CA ALA A 89 -18.21 -2.59 -4.27
C ALA A 89 -19.65 -2.11 -4.33
N ASP A 90 -20.55 -2.74 -3.59
CA ASP A 90 -21.98 -2.41 -3.60
C ASP A 90 -22.28 -1.09 -2.88
N ARG A 91 -21.50 -0.72 -1.86
CA ARG A 91 -21.71 0.49 -1.05
C ARG A 91 -21.06 1.74 -1.64
N VAL A 92 -19.83 1.63 -2.13
CA VAL A 92 -18.98 2.79 -2.44
C VAL A 92 -18.93 3.07 -3.94
N LEU A 93 -18.86 2.06 -4.81
CA LEU A 93 -18.69 2.30 -6.25
C LEU A 93 -19.86 3.05 -6.90
N PRO A 94 -21.15 2.81 -6.56
CA PRO A 94 -22.24 3.63 -7.07
C PRO A 94 -22.06 5.12 -6.71
N VAL A 95 -21.57 5.40 -5.50
CA VAL A 95 -21.34 6.78 -5.04
C VAL A 95 -20.12 7.41 -5.73
N VAL A 96 -19.10 6.62 -6.05
CA VAL A 96 -17.97 7.07 -6.88
C VAL A 96 -18.43 7.38 -8.31
N ASP A 97 -19.29 6.54 -8.88
CA ASP A 97 -19.90 6.76 -10.20
C ASP A 97 -20.75 8.04 -10.23
N ASP A 98 -21.64 8.22 -9.25
CA ASP A 98 -22.44 9.43 -9.08
C ASP A 98 -21.57 10.68 -8.92
N PHE A 99 -20.49 10.60 -8.13
CA PHE A 99 -19.54 11.71 -7.97
C PHE A 99 -18.88 12.09 -9.30
N GLN A 100 -18.49 11.11 -10.12
CA GLN A 100 -17.93 11.37 -11.44
C GLN A 100 -18.96 12.05 -12.36
N HIS A 101 -20.21 11.59 -12.37
CA HIS A 101 -21.29 12.25 -13.11
C HIS A 101 -21.57 13.68 -12.62
N ALA A 102 -21.54 13.90 -11.31
CA ALA A 102 -21.75 15.23 -10.72
C ALA A 102 -20.61 16.20 -11.11
N VAL A 103 -19.36 15.74 -11.11
CA VAL A 103 -18.21 16.54 -11.56
C VAL A 103 -18.29 16.83 -13.07
N SER A 104 -18.70 15.84 -13.88
CA SER A 104 -18.97 16.04 -15.30
C SER A 104 -20.00 17.16 -15.53
N ALA A 105 -21.14 17.08 -14.84
CA ALA A 105 -22.21 18.07 -14.91
C ALA A 105 -21.81 19.46 -14.37
N ALA A 106 -20.84 19.52 -13.44
CA ALA A 106 -20.29 20.76 -12.89
C ALA A 106 -19.29 21.47 -13.83
N GLY A 107 -19.09 20.95 -15.04
CA GLY A 107 -18.27 21.60 -16.08
C GLY A 107 -17.00 20.85 -16.45
N ALA A 108 -16.73 19.67 -15.86
CA ALA A 108 -15.64 18.81 -16.33
C ALA A 108 -15.94 18.22 -17.71
N GLY A 109 -17.22 18.17 -18.10
CA GLY A 109 -17.65 17.63 -19.38
C GLY A 109 -17.37 16.14 -19.48
N GLU A 110 -17.04 15.68 -20.68
CA GLU A 110 -16.70 14.28 -20.94
C GLU A 110 -15.46 13.86 -20.12
N LEU A 111 -15.63 12.88 -19.23
CA LEU A 111 -14.55 12.39 -18.38
C LEU A 111 -13.81 11.26 -19.07
N ARG A 112 -12.51 11.38 -19.27
CA ARG A 112 -11.69 10.29 -19.82
C ARG A 112 -11.34 9.31 -18.72
N VAL A 113 -11.79 8.06 -18.79
CA VAL A 113 -11.53 7.06 -17.75
C VAL A 113 -10.67 5.92 -18.26
N GLY A 114 -9.68 5.54 -17.46
CA GLY A 114 -8.93 4.29 -17.60
C GLY A 114 -8.14 4.13 -18.90
N GLU A 115 -7.85 2.87 -19.20
CA GLU A 115 -7.03 2.44 -20.33
C GLU A 115 -7.80 1.38 -21.12
N ALA A 116 -7.67 1.39 -22.45
CA ALA A 116 -8.37 0.45 -23.31
C ALA A 116 -8.09 -1.01 -22.91
N GLY A 117 -9.16 -1.79 -22.69
CA GLY A 117 -9.06 -3.20 -22.31
C GLY A 117 -8.82 -3.45 -20.81
N ILE A 118 -8.75 -2.40 -19.98
CA ILE A 118 -8.78 -2.52 -18.52
C ILE A 118 -10.19 -2.14 -18.05
N PRO A 119 -10.87 -2.93 -17.19
CA PRO A 119 -12.16 -2.54 -16.61
C PRO A 119 -12.08 -1.20 -15.87
N ARG A 120 -13.20 -0.47 -15.79
CA ARG A 120 -13.28 0.82 -15.07
C ARG A 120 -12.94 0.70 -13.59
N PHE A 121 -13.37 -0.40 -12.97
CA PHE A 121 -13.09 -0.78 -11.59
C PHE A 121 -12.38 -2.15 -11.56
N PRO A 122 -11.09 -2.20 -11.94
CA PRO A 122 -10.32 -3.43 -11.99
C PRO A 122 -10.05 -3.97 -10.59
N VAL A 123 -10.10 -5.28 -10.44
CA VAL A 123 -9.79 -5.98 -9.19
C VAL A 123 -8.34 -6.44 -9.23
N ARG A 124 -7.52 -5.98 -8.29
CA ARG A 124 -6.06 -6.21 -8.28
C ARG A 124 -5.62 -6.88 -6.98
N PRO A 125 -4.66 -7.82 -7.02
CA PRO A 125 -4.06 -8.33 -5.81
C PRO A 125 -3.27 -7.23 -5.12
N CYS A 126 -3.33 -7.17 -3.80
CA CYS A 126 -2.59 -6.19 -3.00
C CYS A 126 -1.92 -6.78 -1.75
N GLY A 127 -1.95 -8.11 -1.63
CA GLY A 127 -1.26 -8.90 -0.62
C GLY A 127 -1.59 -10.39 -0.79
N ASP A 128 -1.24 -11.19 0.21
CA ASP A 128 -1.60 -12.61 0.23
C ASP A 128 -3.11 -12.76 0.44
N ASP A 129 -3.79 -13.38 -0.53
CA ASP A 129 -5.25 -13.59 -0.55
C ASP A 129 -6.11 -12.32 -0.37
N THR A 130 -5.54 -11.15 -0.67
CA THR A 130 -6.20 -9.85 -0.51
C THR A 130 -6.17 -9.04 -1.79
N TRP A 131 -7.24 -8.28 -1.98
CA TRP A 131 -7.55 -7.62 -3.24
C TRP A 131 -8.04 -6.20 -3.00
N SER A 132 -7.86 -5.36 -4.00
CA SER A 132 -8.36 -3.99 -4.03
C SER A 132 -9.05 -3.68 -5.36
N ILE A 133 -9.92 -2.68 -5.32
CA ILE A 133 -10.50 -2.06 -6.51
C ILE A 133 -9.85 -0.68 -6.68
N THR A 134 -9.33 -0.41 -7.88
CA THR A 134 -8.67 0.87 -8.18
C THR A 134 -9.25 1.50 -9.45
N ALA A 135 -10.11 2.49 -9.30
CA ALA A 135 -10.59 3.26 -10.45
C ALA A 135 -9.50 4.23 -10.89
N LEU A 136 -8.98 4.02 -12.11
CA LEU A 136 -7.99 4.90 -12.71
C LEU A 136 -8.56 6.30 -12.98
N ALA A 137 -7.65 7.27 -13.08
CA ALA A 137 -7.97 8.69 -13.14
C ALA A 137 -9.02 9.02 -14.22
N ALA A 138 -10.19 9.48 -13.79
CA ALA A 138 -11.16 10.15 -14.65
C ALA A 138 -10.68 11.59 -14.87
N VAL A 139 -10.38 11.98 -16.11
CA VAL A 139 -9.82 13.30 -16.44
C VAL A 139 -10.78 14.10 -17.30
N GLY A 140 -11.14 15.31 -16.84
CA GLY A 140 -12.01 16.23 -17.58
C GLY A 140 -11.50 17.67 -17.53
N SER A 141 -12.30 18.59 -18.06
CA SER A 141 -12.03 20.03 -17.98
C SER A 141 -11.95 20.49 -16.52
N LEU A 142 -11.21 21.58 -16.31
CA LEU A 142 -10.98 22.12 -14.97
C LEU A 142 -12.28 22.63 -14.34
N VAL A 143 -12.67 22.02 -13.24
CA VAL A 143 -13.77 22.47 -12.36
C VAL A 143 -13.18 23.23 -11.17
N PRO A 144 -13.84 24.27 -10.62
CA PRO A 144 -13.35 24.97 -9.43
C PRO A 144 -13.10 24.04 -8.25
N LEU A 145 -11.99 24.22 -7.53
CA LEU A 145 -11.61 23.39 -6.38
C LEU A 145 -12.71 23.30 -5.31
N GLU A 146 -13.33 24.42 -4.97
CA GLU A 146 -14.43 24.49 -3.99
C GLU A 146 -15.65 23.65 -4.42
N THR A 147 -15.94 23.61 -5.73
CA THR A 147 -17.00 22.75 -6.27
C THR A 147 -16.64 21.28 -6.11
N LEU A 148 -15.39 20.89 -6.38
CA LEU A 148 -14.92 19.51 -6.17
C LEU A 148 -15.02 19.09 -4.70
N MET A 149 -14.64 19.97 -3.78
CA MET A 149 -14.73 19.73 -2.34
C MET A 149 -16.18 19.58 -1.88
N THR A 150 -17.07 20.48 -2.34
CA THR A 150 -18.50 20.43 -2.01
C THR A 150 -19.12 19.11 -2.48
N LEU A 151 -18.91 18.75 -3.74
CA LEU A 151 -19.43 17.51 -4.31
C LEU A 151 -18.87 16.29 -3.57
N GLY A 152 -17.56 16.23 -3.32
CA GLY A 152 -16.99 15.09 -2.60
C GLY A 152 -17.52 14.96 -1.17
N ASN A 153 -17.73 16.08 -0.46
CA ASN A 153 -18.32 16.05 0.89
C ASN A 153 -19.76 15.51 0.90
N GLU A 154 -20.59 15.94 -0.06
CA GLU A 154 -21.98 15.46 -0.20
C GLU A 154 -22.07 13.95 -0.48
N HIS A 155 -21.03 13.38 -1.11
CA HIS A 155 -20.97 11.99 -1.49
C HIS A 155 -20.34 11.11 -0.41
N PHE A 156 -19.19 11.50 0.14
CA PHE A 156 -18.35 10.58 0.91
C PHE A 156 -18.52 10.70 2.43
N LEU A 157 -18.86 11.87 2.98
CA LEU A 157 -19.04 12.02 4.44
C LEU A 157 -20.18 11.14 4.96
N LYS A 158 -21.29 11.05 4.22
CA LYS A 158 -22.42 10.18 4.57
C LYS A 158 -22.08 8.68 4.54
N LEU A 159 -20.99 8.30 3.88
CA LEU A 159 -20.48 6.92 3.85
C LEU A 159 -19.47 6.62 4.98
N GLY A 160 -19.20 7.60 5.85
CA GLY A 160 -18.23 7.47 6.94
C GLY A 160 -16.78 7.73 6.52
N PHE A 161 -16.55 8.31 5.35
CA PHE A 161 -15.22 8.78 4.96
C PHE A 161 -14.84 10.02 5.80
N SER A 162 -13.55 10.28 5.90
CA SER A 162 -13.01 11.44 6.60
C SER A 162 -13.42 12.76 5.92
N GLU A 163 -13.31 13.85 6.68
CA GLU A 163 -13.19 15.19 6.09
C GLU A 163 -12.05 15.22 5.05
N PRO A 164 -12.17 16.05 4.00
CA PRO A 164 -11.20 16.12 2.93
C PRO A 164 -9.85 16.63 3.44
N GLN A 165 -8.78 15.96 3.04
CA GLN A 165 -7.42 16.45 3.23
C GLN A 165 -6.89 16.99 1.90
N GLN A 166 -6.33 18.19 1.95
CA GLN A 166 -5.71 18.84 0.79
C GLN A 166 -4.20 18.63 0.80
N PHE A 167 -3.68 18.31 -0.37
CA PHE A 167 -2.26 18.11 -0.63
C PHE A 167 -1.86 19.04 -1.78
N ASP A 168 -1.08 20.06 -1.47
CA ASP A 168 -0.52 21.01 -2.44
C ASP A 168 1.01 20.97 -2.33
N ASN A 169 1.68 20.74 -3.45
CA ASN A 169 3.13 20.67 -3.55
C ASN A 169 3.75 21.96 -4.14
N GLY A 170 2.96 23.02 -4.33
CA GLY A 170 3.38 24.29 -4.88
C GLY A 170 3.55 24.31 -6.41
N THR A 171 3.08 23.26 -7.11
CA THR A 171 3.20 23.16 -8.59
C THR A 171 1.93 23.59 -9.34
N GLY A 172 0.96 24.19 -8.64
CA GLY A 172 -0.37 24.47 -9.18
C GLY A 172 -1.25 23.22 -9.26
N VAL A 173 -0.88 22.15 -8.56
CA VAL A 173 -1.65 20.91 -8.47
C VAL A 173 -2.06 20.69 -7.02
N VAL A 174 -3.36 20.73 -6.78
CA VAL A 174 -3.98 20.42 -5.49
C VAL A 174 -4.68 19.07 -5.61
N THR A 175 -4.39 18.15 -4.71
CA THR A 175 -5.14 16.90 -4.56
C THR A 175 -5.95 16.94 -3.29
N VAL A 176 -7.25 16.70 -3.39
CA VAL A 176 -8.15 16.52 -2.25
C VAL A 176 -8.43 15.04 -2.08
N ARG A 177 -8.39 14.52 -0.85
CA ARG A 177 -8.68 13.10 -0.55
C ARG A 177 -9.66 12.95 0.59
N TRP A 178 -10.64 12.06 0.40
CA TRP A 178 -11.51 11.52 1.43
C TRP A 178 -11.06 10.11 1.72
N PHE A 179 -10.69 9.79 2.95
CA PHE A 179 -10.20 8.47 3.34
C PHE A 179 -11.32 7.65 3.97
N ASP A 180 -11.35 6.33 3.77
CA ASP A 180 -12.12 5.43 4.63
C ASP A 180 -11.21 5.07 5.82
N PRO A 181 -11.39 5.70 7.01
CA PRO A 181 -10.47 5.53 8.11
C PRO A 181 -10.49 4.11 8.67
N VAL A 182 -11.61 3.41 8.58
CA VAL A 182 -11.78 2.09 9.18
C VAL A 182 -11.20 1.02 8.25
N ASN A 183 -11.63 1.01 6.99
CA ASN A 183 -11.33 -0.07 6.06
C ASN A 183 -10.13 0.23 5.14
N GLY A 184 -9.58 1.45 5.22
CA GLY A 184 -8.56 1.92 4.30
C GLY A 184 -9.13 2.27 2.95
N GLY A 185 -8.27 2.84 2.11
CA GLY A 185 -8.61 3.42 0.82
C GLY A 185 -8.94 4.90 0.87
N TYR A 186 -9.18 5.44 -0.31
CA TYR A 186 -9.59 6.82 -0.48
C TYR A 186 -10.28 7.05 -1.82
N VAL A 187 -11.06 8.12 -1.88
CA VAL A 187 -11.42 8.79 -3.12
C VAL A 187 -10.67 10.11 -3.18
N SER A 188 -10.24 10.50 -4.36
CA SER A 188 -9.48 11.73 -4.55
C SER A 188 -9.95 12.50 -5.77
N ALA A 189 -9.84 13.82 -5.68
CA ALA A 189 -9.98 14.74 -6.79
C ALA A 189 -8.69 15.55 -6.93
N THR A 190 -8.17 15.64 -8.14
CA THR A 190 -7.03 16.47 -8.50
C THR A 190 -7.54 17.71 -9.21
N TRP A 191 -7.08 18.87 -8.76
CA TRP A 191 -7.28 20.16 -9.39
C TRP A 191 -5.91 20.65 -9.89
N ALA A 192 -5.74 20.74 -11.20
CA ALA A 192 -4.51 21.22 -11.82
C ALA A 192 -4.78 22.57 -12.50
N GLU A 193 -4.23 23.65 -11.95
CA GLU A 193 -4.47 25.02 -12.39
C GLU A 193 -4.25 25.19 -13.90
N GLY A 194 -5.22 25.80 -14.56
CA GLY A 194 -5.18 26.02 -16.02
C GLY A 194 -5.16 24.75 -16.87
N SER A 195 -5.35 23.56 -16.29
CA SER A 195 -5.21 22.28 -16.97
C SER A 195 -6.48 21.43 -16.90
N HIS A 196 -6.69 20.69 -15.81
CA HIS A 196 -7.72 19.64 -15.76
C HIS A 196 -8.16 19.33 -14.34
N THR A 197 -9.30 18.65 -14.25
CA THR A 197 -9.74 17.93 -13.04
C THR A 197 -9.50 16.44 -13.25
N GLY A 198 -8.90 15.78 -12.25
CA GLY A 198 -8.73 14.34 -12.17
C GLY A 198 -9.55 13.75 -11.03
N MET A 199 -10.00 12.50 -11.12
CA MET A 199 -10.59 11.76 -9.99
C MET A 199 -10.08 10.33 -9.95
N LEU A 200 -9.71 9.84 -8.77
CA LEU A 200 -9.24 8.46 -8.56
C LEU A 200 -9.87 7.88 -7.31
N SER A 201 -10.22 6.60 -7.34
CA SER A 201 -10.61 5.86 -6.14
C SER A 201 -9.78 4.60 -5.96
N MET A 202 -9.51 4.27 -4.71
CA MET A 202 -8.87 3.03 -4.31
C MET A 202 -9.56 2.51 -3.07
N SER A 203 -9.97 1.24 -3.09
CA SER A 203 -10.65 0.64 -1.96
C SER A 203 -9.72 0.52 -0.76
N GLY A 204 -8.45 0.15 -0.93
CA GLY A 204 -7.64 -0.45 0.14
C GLY A 204 -7.81 -1.98 0.16
N CYS A 205 -6.87 -2.70 0.76
CA CYS A 205 -6.87 -4.17 0.73
C CYS A 205 -7.99 -4.79 1.56
N ARG A 206 -8.75 -5.69 0.94
CA ARG A 206 -9.86 -6.45 1.55
C ARG A 206 -9.84 -7.91 1.12
N LEU A 207 -10.57 -8.73 1.88
CA LEU A 207 -10.84 -10.12 1.52
C LEU A 207 -11.96 -10.20 0.48
N VAL A 208 -11.84 -11.17 -0.43
CA VAL A 208 -12.89 -11.53 -1.39
C VAL A 208 -12.79 -13.02 -1.69
N THR A 209 -13.94 -13.70 -1.75
CA THR A 209 -13.97 -15.14 -2.02
C THR A 209 -13.71 -15.45 -3.49
N GLU A 210 -14.30 -14.68 -4.40
CA GLU A 210 -14.26 -14.92 -5.84
C GLU A 210 -13.87 -13.64 -6.61
N PRO A 211 -12.59 -13.24 -6.60
CA PRO A 211 -12.13 -11.97 -7.18
C PRO A 211 -12.46 -11.82 -8.67
N LYS A 212 -12.39 -12.93 -9.43
CA LYS A 212 -12.74 -12.94 -10.87
C LYS A 212 -14.23 -12.79 -11.12
N ALA A 213 -15.07 -13.36 -10.25
CA ALA A 213 -16.52 -13.21 -10.36
C ALA A 213 -16.93 -11.76 -10.03
N LEU A 214 -16.31 -11.16 -9.00
CA LEU A 214 -16.50 -9.76 -8.69
C LEU A 214 -16.08 -8.86 -9.86
N GLU A 215 -14.91 -9.06 -10.46
CA GLU A 215 -14.46 -8.26 -11.60
C GLU A 215 -15.44 -8.34 -12.79
N ALA A 216 -15.97 -9.52 -13.10
CA ALA A 216 -16.96 -9.69 -14.15
C ALA A 216 -18.29 -8.98 -13.84
N ASP A 217 -18.75 -9.02 -12.59
CA ASP A 217 -19.93 -8.30 -12.12
C ASP A 217 -19.74 -6.79 -12.21
N LEU A 218 -18.58 -6.27 -11.78
CA LEU A 218 -18.24 -4.86 -11.89
C LEU A 218 -18.19 -4.37 -13.33
N ALA A 219 -17.63 -5.16 -14.25
CA ALA A 219 -17.60 -4.82 -15.67
C ALA A 219 -19.01 -4.77 -16.29
N ALA A 220 -19.95 -5.56 -15.78
CA ALA A 220 -21.34 -5.54 -16.21
C ALA A 220 -22.14 -4.36 -15.60
N LYS A 221 -21.92 -4.05 -14.33
CA LYS A 221 -22.59 -2.95 -13.60
C LYS A 221 -22.09 -1.57 -14.00
N PHE A 222 -20.79 -1.45 -14.26
CA PHE A 222 -20.11 -0.19 -14.55
C PHE A 222 -19.35 -0.28 -15.88
N PRO A 223 -20.06 -0.42 -17.01
CA PRO A 223 -19.42 -0.47 -18.32
C PRO A 223 -18.71 0.84 -18.63
N TYR A 224 -17.77 0.81 -19.57
CA TYR A 224 -17.31 2.03 -20.22
C TYR A 224 -18.43 2.59 -21.09
N GLU A 225 -18.86 3.82 -20.83
CA GLU A 225 -19.79 4.51 -21.71
C GLU A 225 -19.03 5.21 -22.85
N ALA A 226 -19.72 5.47 -23.97
CA ALA A 226 -19.18 6.35 -25.00
C ALA A 226 -19.26 7.79 -24.47
N GLY A 227 -18.14 8.51 -24.43
CA GLY A 227 -18.01 9.64 -23.52
C GLY A 227 -16.86 9.49 -22.51
N PHE A 228 -15.99 8.50 -22.70
CA PHE A 228 -14.83 8.24 -21.88
C PHE A 228 -13.56 8.11 -22.75
N ALA A 229 -13.44 8.97 -23.77
CA ALA A 229 -12.41 8.85 -24.80
C ALA A 229 -10.99 9.08 -24.27
N THR A 230 -10.02 8.29 -24.73
CA THR A 230 -8.58 8.59 -24.61
C THR A 230 -8.28 10.00 -25.13
N PRO A 231 -7.36 10.77 -24.50
CA PRO A 231 -6.85 11.98 -25.15
C PRO A 231 -6.26 11.57 -26.51
N GLU A 232 -6.68 12.23 -27.60
CA GLU A 232 -5.92 12.15 -28.84
C GLU A 232 -4.46 12.52 -28.53
N PRO A 233 -3.46 11.81 -29.09
CA PRO A 233 -2.07 12.18 -28.88
C PRO A 233 -1.88 13.62 -29.34
N ALA A 234 -1.28 14.43 -28.48
CA ALA A 234 -0.92 15.82 -28.79
C ALA A 234 -0.15 15.84 -30.13
N LYS A 235 -0.65 16.60 -31.10
CA LYS A 235 0.04 16.86 -32.36
C LYS A 235 1.20 17.83 -32.17
#